data_AF-A0A956HJA6-F1
#
_entry.id   AF-A0A956HJA6-F1
#
_cell.length_a   1.000
_cell.length_b   1.000
_cell.length_c   1.000
_cell.angle_alpha   90.00
_cell.angle_beta   90.00
_cell.angle_gamma   90.00
#
_symmetry.space_group_name_H-M   'P 1'
#
loop_
_entity.id
_entity.type
_entity.pdbx_description
1 polymer ?
#
loop_
_entity_poly.entity_id
_entity_poly.type
_entity_poly.pdbx_seq_one_letter_code
_entity_poly.pdbx_strand_id
1 'polypeptide(L)'
;APAPAQPEEPAPSDSEETPPPPPRGPEADAPPPHQALEHPEALAYFYEQLARVDRGEQTVVRVVHLGASMIGADDITSVLREKFQTRFGDGGAGLVLLQRYMRNYLHNWVKLEASGWESCYIGYLCKKDGFYGLGGATFFSNGGAKTELRTRKHELGDEASLVELWYLAQPGGGRITLTVDDADPVTIETRADALEDRYHKIDVARGPHTVEVKAAGHGQARAYGVVLETDGPGLVWDQFSWLGAFTKRMHGWDAAHVAGQITHRDPALVVFTFGGNDLRRVSNGKLTQAQYTAEFVEGVKNVMAGKPEASCLITSLTDRSRSLTYVIKPEHVEVIVEAQRETAKQAGCAFFDTYAAMGGGGALLRWMRQKPPLAAKDLKHLNHAGRVVVGGWMYDAILNGYAAHVKQLSAK
;
A
#
# COMPACT_ATOMS: atom_id res chain seq x y z
N ALA A 1 21.90 67.47 22.01
CA ALA A 1 20.86 67.79 23.01
C ALA A 1 19.88 66.62 23.09
N PRO A 2 19.38 66.26 24.29
CA PRO A 2 18.79 64.96 24.60
C PRO A 2 17.35 64.82 24.09
N ALA A 3 16.93 63.57 23.91
CA ALA A 3 15.56 63.18 23.60
C ALA A 3 14.65 63.31 24.83
N PRO A 4 13.37 63.71 24.68
CA PRO A 4 12.40 63.70 25.79
C PRO A 4 11.96 62.27 26.10
N ALA A 5 11.84 61.97 27.39
CA ALA A 5 11.40 60.69 27.93
C ALA A 5 9.96 60.33 27.49
N GLN A 6 9.76 59.07 27.11
CA GLN A 6 8.43 58.49 26.92
C GLN A 6 7.86 58.03 28.28
N PRO A 7 6.56 58.24 28.53
CA PRO A 7 5.89 57.70 29.71
C PRO A 7 5.66 56.18 29.57
N GLU A 8 5.93 55.44 30.66
CA GLU A 8 5.70 53.99 30.79
C GLU A 8 4.23 53.63 30.65
N GLU A 9 3.93 52.61 29.83
CA GLU A 9 2.63 51.94 29.76
C GLU A 9 2.57 50.81 30.81
N PRO A 10 1.45 50.67 31.55
CA PRO A 10 1.35 49.74 32.67
C PRO A 10 1.31 48.28 32.22
N ALA A 11 1.85 47.39 33.05
CA ALA A 11 1.80 45.95 32.86
C ALA A 11 0.34 45.44 32.76
N PRO A 12 0.03 44.49 31.87
CA PRO A 12 -1.31 43.97 31.72
C PRO A 12 -1.74 43.17 32.97
N SER A 13 -2.92 43.54 33.45
CA SER A 13 -3.64 42.96 34.58
C SER A 13 -4.02 41.50 34.33
N ASP A 14 -3.59 40.60 35.22
CA ASP A 14 -4.14 39.25 35.38
C ASP A 14 -5.64 39.34 35.75
N SER A 15 -6.54 39.04 34.81
CA SER A 15 -7.89 38.51 35.08
C SER A 15 -8.76 38.40 33.83
N GLU A 16 -8.61 37.31 33.08
CA GLU A 16 -9.76 36.66 32.42
C GLU A 16 -9.57 35.14 32.57
N GLU A 17 -10.21 34.57 33.61
CA GLU A 17 -10.32 33.13 33.78
C GLU A 17 -11.07 32.53 32.57
N THR A 18 -10.34 31.82 31.72
CA THR A 18 -10.95 30.90 30.76
C THR A 18 -11.85 29.91 31.51
N PRO A 19 -13.12 29.72 31.08
CA PRO A 19 -14.00 28.78 31.76
C PRO A 19 -13.37 27.37 31.73
N PRO A 20 -13.51 26.60 32.83
CA PRO A 20 -12.94 25.27 32.89
C PRO A 20 -13.50 24.41 31.76
N PRO A 21 -12.69 23.51 31.17
CA PRO A 21 -13.17 22.57 30.17
C PRO A 21 -14.35 21.79 30.75
N PRO A 22 -15.37 21.43 29.94
CA PRO A 22 -16.48 20.64 30.42
C PRO A 22 -15.95 19.35 31.09
N PRO A 23 -16.60 18.88 32.17
CA PRO A 23 -16.16 17.69 32.88
C PRO A 23 -16.03 16.55 31.89
N ARG A 24 -14.91 15.81 31.96
CA ARG A 24 -14.75 14.54 31.24
C ARG A 24 -15.95 13.69 31.63
N GLY A 25 -16.83 13.43 30.67
CA GLY A 25 -17.83 12.39 30.82
C GLY A 25 -17.15 11.07 31.17
N PRO A 26 -17.89 10.11 31.75
CA PRO A 26 -17.35 8.77 31.96
C PRO A 26 -16.72 8.31 30.65
N GLU A 27 -15.56 7.69 30.78
CA GLU A 27 -14.79 7.04 29.73
C GLU A 27 -15.63 5.89 29.16
N ALA A 28 -16.68 6.25 28.43
CA ALA A 28 -17.65 5.37 27.83
C ALA A 28 -17.21 5.14 26.39
N ASP A 29 -16.98 3.87 26.08
CA ASP A 29 -16.83 3.30 24.75
C ASP A 29 -15.56 3.70 23.98
N ALA A 30 -14.40 3.45 24.57
CA ALA A 30 -13.25 3.10 23.72
C ALA A 30 -13.53 1.70 23.14
N PRO A 31 -13.70 1.54 21.81
CA PRO A 31 -13.81 0.21 21.22
C PRO A 31 -12.57 -0.61 21.60
N PRO A 32 -12.70 -1.94 21.79
CA PRO A 32 -11.59 -2.77 22.21
C PRO A 32 -10.40 -2.58 21.24
N PRO A 33 -9.15 -2.61 21.73
CA PRO A 33 -7.96 -2.27 20.95
C PRO A 33 -7.74 -3.16 19.71
N HIS A 34 -8.54 -4.21 19.51
CA HIS A 34 -8.52 -5.07 18.35
C HIS A 34 -9.94 -5.25 17.82
N GLN A 35 -10.27 -4.56 16.72
CA GLN A 35 -11.46 -4.90 15.93
C GLN A 35 -11.25 -6.27 15.28
N ALA A 36 -12.24 -7.15 15.41
CA ALA A 36 -12.23 -8.40 14.67
C ALA A 36 -12.44 -8.13 13.17
N LEU A 37 -11.97 -9.05 12.33
CA LEU A 37 -12.34 -9.04 10.92
C LEU A 37 -13.84 -9.37 10.79
N GLU A 38 -14.52 -8.61 9.96
CA GLU A 38 -15.81 -9.00 9.41
C GLU A 38 -15.59 -9.92 8.21
N HIS A 39 -16.43 -10.94 8.08
CA HIS A 39 -16.32 -11.97 7.05
C HIS A 39 -14.93 -12.66 7.00
N PRO A 40 -14.36 -13.13 8.14
CA PRO A 40 -13.03 -13.73 8.18
C PRO A 40 -12.91 -15.00 7.32
N GLU A 41 -14.02 -15.65 6.98
CA GLU A 41 -14.08 -16.78 6.05
C GLU A 41 -13.55 -16.44 4.65
N ALA A 42 -13.61 -15.17 4.22
CA ALA A 42 -13.03 -14.72 2.95
C ALA A 42 -11.50 -14.83 2.91
N LEU A 43 -10.85 -14.99 4.08
CA LEU A 43 -9.41 -15.20 4.20
C LEU A 43 -9.00 -16.68 4.23
N ALA A 44 -9.92 -17.62 4.03
CA ALA A 44 -9.64 -19.06 4.14
C ALA A 44 -8.52 -19.54 3.19
N TYR A 45 -8.49 -19.08 1.93
CA TYR A 45 -7.42 -19.46 1.00
C TYR A 45 -6.05 -18.97 1.50
N PHE A 46 -5.94 -17.71 1.92
CA PHE A 46 -4.72 -17.17 2.51
C PHE A 46 -4.29 -17.95 3.76
N TYR A 47 -5.23 -18.28 4.64
CA TYR A 47 -4.95 -19.09 5.82
C TYR A 47 -4.45 -20.48 5.50
N GLU A 48 -4.99 -21.14 4.47
CA GLU A 48 -4.45 -22.42 4.01
C GLU A 48 -3.02 -22.25 3.47
N GLN A 49 -2.73 -21.18 2.71
CA GLN A 49 -1.37 -20.92 2.23
C GLN A 49 -0.38 -20.68 3.38
N LEU A 50 -0.79 -20.00 4.45
CA LEU A 50 0.02 -19.86 5.67
C LEU A 50 0.20 -21.20 6.39
N ALA A 51 -0.85 -22.04 6.44
CA ALA A 51 -0.77 -23.36 7.05
C ALA A 51 0.20 -24.30 6.32
N ARG A 52 0.30 -24.20 4.99
CA ARG A 52 1.32 -24.90 4.19
C ARG A 52 2.74 -24.56 4.64
N VAL A 53 3.01 -23.27 4.87
CA VAL A 53 4.30 -22.81 5.40
C VAL A 53 4.56 -23.35 6.81
N ASP A 54 3.56 -23.32 7.70
CA ASP A 54 3.68 -23.89 9.05
C ASP A 54 3.94 -25.41 9.04
N ARG A 55 3.48 -26.12 8.02
CA ARG A 55 3.78 -27.54 7.79
C ARG A 55 5.18 -27.80 7.20
N GLY A 56 5.96 -26.73 6.96
CA GLY A 56 7.33 -26.82 6.44
C GLY A 56 7.43 -26.89 4.92
N GLU A 57 6.33 -26.66 4.18
CA GLU A 57 6.38 -26.61 2.72
C GLU A 57 7.27 -25.44 2.26
N GLN A 58 8.19 -25.72 1.32
CA GLN A 58 9.10 -24.72 0.75
C GLN A 58 8.34 -23.87 -0.28
N THR A 59 7.54 -22.92 0.22
CA THR A 59 6.71 -22.03 -0.58
C THR A 59 6.79 -20.60 -0.08
N VAL A 60 6.59 -19.65 -1.00
CA VAL A 60 6.45 -18.23 -0.66
C VAL A 60 4.99 -17.82 -0.79
N VAL A 61 4.40 -17.36 0.31
CA VAL A 61 3.05 -16.79 0.34
C VAL A 61 3.13 -15.32 -0.04
N ARG A 62 2.33 -14.87 -1.00
CA ARG A 62 2.42 -13.51 -1.55
C ARG A 62 1.21 -12.68 -1.18
N VAL A 63 1.44 -11.47 -0.70
CA VAL A 63 0.38 -10.50 -0.40
C VAL A 63 0.58 -9.25 -1.26
N VAL A 64 -0.48 -8.83 -1.96
CA VAL A 64 -0.50 -7.58 -2.73
C VAL A 64 -1.34 -6.55 -1.97
N HIS A 65 -0.73 -5.48 -1.48
CA HIS A 65 -1.44 -4.42 -0.76
C HIS A 65 -1.53 -3.14 -1.61
N LEU A 66 -2.71 -2.93 -2.19
CA LEU A 66 -3.07 -1.75 -2.96
C LEU A 66 -3.70 -0.71 -2.04
N GLY A 67 -3.26 0.55 -2.11
CA GLY A 67 -3.87 1.59 -1.29
C GLY A 67 -3.48 2.98 -1.72
N ALA A 68 -3.91 3.99 -0.98
CA ALA A 68 -3.52 5.38 -1.23
C ALA A 68 -2.42 5.83 -0.24
N SER A 69 -2.42 7.11 0.15
CA SER A 69 -1.35 7.71 0.97
C SER A 69 -1.16 7.10 2.36
N MET A 70 -2.13 6.35 2.88
CA MET A 70 -2.00 5.67 4.18
C MET A 70 -0.84 4.65 4.22
N ILE A 71 -0.56 4.00 3.09
CA ILE A 71 0.52 3.02 2.97
C ILE A 71 1.75 3.58 2.23
N GLY A 72 1.74 4.85 1.82
CA GLY A 72 2.75 5.43 0.93
C GLY A 72 4.16 5.55 1.50
N ALA A 73 4.26 5.77 2.80
CA ALA A 73 5.53 5.82 3.51
C ALA A 73 6.05 4.42 3.92
N ASP A 74 5.37 3.36 3.49
CA ASP A 74 5.63 1.96 3.86
C ASP A 74 5.52 1.67 5.36
N ASP A 75 4.88 2.52 6.18
CA ASP A 75 4.82 2.33 7.64
C ASP A 75 3.88 1.18 8.04
N ILE A 76 2.61 1.18 7.58
CA ILE A 76 1.64 0.11 7.89
C ILE A 76 2.12 -1.22 7.27
N THR A 77 2.57 -1.16 6.02
CA THR A 77 2.97 -2.32 5.24
C THR A 77 4.30 -2.89 5.69
N SER A 78 5.27 -2.08 6.13
CA SER A 78 6.49 -2.62 6.75
C SER A 78 6.21 -3.34 8.05
N VAL A 79 5.29 -2.85 8.88
CA VAL A 79 4.91 -3.55 10.14
C VAL A 79 4.27 -4.89 9.83
N LEU A 80 3.37 -4.94 8.84
CA LEU A 80 2.77 -6.20 8.39
C LEU A 80 3.85 -7.13 7.82
N ARG A 81 4.70 -6.63 6.93
CA ARG A 81 5.80 -7.37 6.33
C ARG A 81 6.73 -7.96 7.38
N GLU A 82 7.22 -7.15 8.32
CA GLU A 82 8.11 -7.56 9.41
C GLU A 82 7.47 -8.65 10.26
N LYS A 83 6.24 -8.43 10.74
CA LYS A 83 5.57 -9.38 11.65
C LYS A 83 5.24 -10.70 10.95
N PHE A 84 4.72 -10.66 9.73
CA PHE A 84 4.43 -11.88 8.98
C PHE A 84 5.69 -12.62 8.55
N GLN A 85 6.74 -11.93 8.08
CA GLN A 85 8.00 -12.58 7.72
C GLN A 85 8.72 -13.16 8.95
N THR A 86 8.66 -12.50 10.11
CA THR A 86 9.19 -13.04 11.36
C THR A 86 8.49 -14.35 11.74
N ARG A 87 7.17 -14.45 11.52
CA ARG A 87 6.38 -15.63 11.92
C ARG A 87 6.42 -16.77 10.89
N PHE A 88 6.38 -16.46 9.61
CA PHE A 88 6.21 -17.44 8.52
C PHE A 88 7.46 -17.58 7.65
N GLY A 89 8.54 -16.87 7.96
CA GLY A 89 9.78 -16.90 7.19
C GLY A 89 9.89 -15.76 6.19
N ASP A 90 11.13 -15.44 5.84
CA ASP A 90 11.46 -14.35 4.94
C ASP A 90 11.39 -14.80 3.47
N GLY A 91 10.37 -14.33 2.76
CA GLY A 91 10.18 -14.57 1.34
C GLY A 91 11.00 -13.62 0.44
N GLY A 92 11.74 -12.67 1.01
CA GLY A 92 12.46 -11.61 0.29
C GLY A 92 11.73 -10.26 0.32
N ALA A 93 12.19 -9.31 -0.50
CA ALA A 93 11.63 -7.96 -0.53
C ALA A 93 10.33 -7.83 -1.35
N GLY A 94 10.00 -8.83 -2.18
CA GLY A 94 8.82 -8.82 -3.04
C GLY A 94 9.00 -7.99 -4.32
N LEU A 95 7.90 -7.54 -4.90
CA LEU A 95 7.88 -6.72 -6.11
C LEU A 95 8.10 -5.24 -5.78
N VAL A 96 9.23 -4.70 -6.23
CA VAL A 96 9.62 -3.29 -6.04
C VAL A 96 9.49 -2.52 -7.34
N LEU A 97 8.90 -1.32 -7.29
CA LEU A 97 8.85 -0.40 -8.44
C LEU A 97 10.24 -0.02 -8.96
N LEU A 98 10.35 0.14 -10.28
CA LEU A 98 11.59 0.51 -10.95
C LEU A 98 12.09 1.91 -10.54
N GLN A 99 11.19 2.82 -10.21
CA GLN A 99 11.52 4.15 -9.71
C GLN A 99 10.42 4.64 -8.76
N ARG A 100 10.79 5.54 -7.85
CA ARG A 100 9.82 6.33 -7.08
C ARG A 100 9.10 7.30 -8.03
N TYR A 101 7.85 7.02 -8.38
CA TYR A 101 7.04 7.92 -9.20
C TYR A 101 6.70 9.25 -8.48
N MET A 102 6.83 9.28 -7.15
CA MET A 102 6.77 10.46 -6.30
C MET A 102 7.73 10.34 -5.12
N ARG A 103 8.20 11.49 -4.60
CA ARG A 103 9.09 11.55 -3.42
C ARG A 103 8.48 10.88 -2.18
N ASN A 104 7.17 10.80 -2.04
CA ASN A 104 6.56 10.23 -0.83
C ASN A 104 6.24 8.72 -0.95
N TYR A 105 6.60 8.08 -2.06
CA TYR A 105 6.58 6.62 -2.16
C TYR A 105 7.91 6.09 -1.63
N LEU A 106 7.85 5.28 -0.57
CA LEU A 106 9.01 4.68 0.10
C LEU A 106 8.87 3.15 0.09
N HIS A 107 10.00 2.46 0.17
CA HIS A 107 10.07 1.02 0.39
C HIS A 107 11.20 0.75 1.39
N ASN A 108 10.88 0.18 2.55
CA ASN A 108 11.83 0.05 3.66
C ASN A 108 12.78 -1.14 3.51
N TRP A 109 12.46 -2.13 2.66
CA TRP A 109 13.23 -3.38 2.53
C TRP A 109 14.38 -3.30 1.53
N VAL A 110 14.38 -2.29 0.65
CA VAL A 110 15.43 -2.13 -0.36
C VAL A 110 15.97 -0.71 -0.38
N LYS A 111 17.19 -0.57 -0.87
CA LYS A 111 17.71 0.72 -1.33
C LYS A 111 17.41 0.82 -2.82
N LEU A 112 16.68 1.87 -3.20
CA LEU A 112 16.28 2.14 -4.58
C LEU A 112 16.88 3.48 -5.03
N GLU A 113 17.77 3.42 -6.01
CA GLU A 113 18.33 4.59 -6.70
C GLU A 113 17.98 4.51 -8.18
N ALA A 114 17.33 5.53 -8.73
CA ALA A 114 16.92 5.54 -10.12
C ALA A 114 17.09 6.92 -10.75
N SER A 115 17.37 6.97 -12.04
CA SER A 115 17.56 8.20 -12.80
C SER A 115 17.21 8.01 -14.27
N GLY A 116 16.72 9.06 -14.92
CA GLY A 116 16.51 9.11 -16.37
C GLY A 116 15.23 8.42 -16.86
N TRP A 117 14.48 7.72 -16.01
CA TRP A 117 13.17 7.20 -16.37
C TRP A 117 12.14 8.33 -16.38
N GLU A 118 11.41 8.45 -17.49
CA GLU A 118 10.10 9.08 -17.45
C GLU A 118 9.13 8.14 -16.73
N SER A 119 8.11 8.71 -16.09
CA SER A 119 7.12 7.91 -15.39
C SER A 119 5.72 8.42 -15.65
N CYS A 120 4.78 7.49 -15.72
CA CYS A 120 3.36 7.78 -15.66
C CYS A 120 2.74 6.92 -14.57
N TYR A 121 1.79 7.50 -13.84
CA TYR A 121 1.16 6.85 -12.71
C TYR A 121 -0.37 7.03 -12.79
N ILE A 122 -1.11 6.03 -12.32
CA ILE A 122 -2.56 5.84 -12.55
C ILE A 122 -3.40 6.97 -11.94
N GLY A 123 -2.88 7.69 -10.95
CA GLY A 123 -3.53 8.91 -10.44
C GLY A 123 -3.67 10.02 -11.50
N TYR A 124 -2.79 10.04 -12.50
CA TYR A 124 -2.74 11.06 -13.56
C TYR A 124 -3.31 10.61 -14.90
N LEU A 125 -3.40 9.29 -15.17
CA LEU A 125 -3.90 8.74 -16.43
C LEU A 125 -3.22 9.32 -17.69
N CYS A 126 -1.91 9.59 -17.61
CA CYS A 126 -1.11 10.14 -18.71
C CYS A 126 -0.84 9.15 -19.86
N LYS A 127 -1.14 7.86 -19.70
CA LYS A 127 -1.07 6.84 -20.75
C LYS A 127 -2.48 6.29 -20.96
N LYS A 128 -2.95 6.34 -22.21
CA LYS A 128 -4.32 5.92 -22.56
C LYS A 128 -4.47 4.42 -22.77
N ASP A 129 -3.36 3.70 -22.86
CA ASP A 129 -3.34 2.26 -23.06
C ASP A 129 -3.84 1.47 -21.84
N GLY A 130 -3.79 2.05 -20.64
CA GLY A 130 -4.19 1.35 -19.41
C GLY A 130 -3.13 0.39 -18.85
N PHE A 131 -1.94 0.31 -19.46
CA PHE A 131 -0.84 -0.58 -19.06
C PHE A 131 0.02 0.04 -17.95
N TYR A 132 -0.61 0.33 -16.82
CA TYR A 132 0.09 0.65 -15.57
C TYR A 132 0.44 -0.67 -14.89
N GLY A 133 1.69 -0.88 -14.46
CA GLY A 133 2.05 -2.10 -13.73
C GLY A 133 1.24 -2.24 -12.44
N LEU A 134 1.35 -3.38 -11.76
CA LEU A 134 0.58 -3.70 -10.55
C LEU A 134 0.70 -2.61 -9.47
N GLY A 135 1.84 -1.91 -9.43
CA GLY A 135 2.03 -0.75 -8.56
C GLY A 135 1.36 0.56 -9.00
N GLY A 136 0.53 0.53 -10.04
CA GLY A 136 -0.16 1.69 -10.62
C GLY A 136 0.77 2.64 -11.37
N ALA A 137 2.02 2.26 -11.62
CA ALA A 137 3.02 3.09 -12.29
C ALA A 137 3.65 2.36 -13.47
N THR A 138 4.17 3.14 -14.41
CA THR A 138 4.95 2.63 -15.54
C THR A 138 6.09 3.59 -15.84
N PHE A 139 7.25 3.04 -16.18
CA PHE A 139 8.49 3.77 -16.36
C PHE A 139 9.01 3.52 -17.76
N PHE A 140 9.42 4.57 -18.48
CA PHE A 140 9.85 4.42 -19.86
C PHE A 140 11.02 5.34 -20.21
N SER A 141 11.82 4.92 -21.19
CA SER A 141 12.98 5.66 -21.66
C SER A 141 13.40 5.19 -23.06
N ASN A 142 13.94 6.11 -23.86
CA ASN A 142 14.57 5.80 -25.15
C ASN A 142 16.07 5.43 -25.02
N GLY A 143 16.60 5.38 -23.79
CA GLY A 143 17.99 5.05 -23.50
C GLY A 143 18.58 5.87 -22.35
N GLY A 144 19.57 5.32 -21.65
CA GLY A 144 20.35 6.00 -20.61
C GLY A 144 19.69 6.07 -19.23
N ALA A 145 18.41 5.72 -19.11
CA ALA A 145 17.78 5.52 -17.81
C ALA A 145 18.37 4.32 -17.10
N LYS A 146 18.48 4.40 -15.77
CA LYS A 146 19.00 3.34 -14.92
C LYS A 146 18.29 3.28 -13.58
N THR A 147 18.19 2.08 -13.04
CA THR A 147 17.74 1.77 -11.70
C THR A 147 18.72 0.81 -11.07
N GLU A 148 19.06 1.07 -9.82
CA GLU A 148 19.80 0.17 -8.95
C GLU A 148 18.95 -0.14 -7.72
N LEU A 149 18.75 -1.42 -7.47
CA LEU A 149 18.04 -1.98 -6.32
C LEU A 149 19.03 -2.80 -5.50
N ARG A 150 19.11 -2.55 -4.20
CA ARG A 150 19.95 -3.35 -3.28
C ARG A 150 19.12 -3.85 -2.12
N THR A 151 19.29 -5.12 -1.75
CA THR A 151 18.78 -5.63 -0.48
C THR A 151 19.44 -4.86 0.68
N ARG A 152 18.72 -4.62 1.78
CA ARG A 152 19.27 -3.90 2.94
C ARG A 152 19.82 -4.89 3.95
N LYS A 153 21.01 -4.62 4.50
CA LYS A 153 21.59 -5.40 5.61
C LYS A 153 20.80 -5.13 6.91
N HIS A 154 19.68 -5.82 7.12
CA HIS A 154 18.80 -5.59 8.28
C HIS A 154 17.90 -6.79 8.64
N GLU A 155 18.43 -8.02 8.59
CA GLU A 155 17.82 -9.28 9.10
C GLU A 155 16.57 -9.81 8.36
N LEU A 156 15.72 -8.96 7.78
CA LEU A 156 14.58 -9.36 6.95
C LEU A 156 14.59 -8.62 5.60
N GLY A 157 14.29 -9.34 4.52
CA GLY A 157 14.34 -8.88 3.15
C GLY A 157 15.76 -8.66 2.62
N ASP A 158 16.77 -9.18 3.32
CA ASP A 158 18.17 -8.96 2.96
C ASP A 158 18.70 -9.99 1.97
N GLU A 159 17.95 -11.07 1.74
CA GLU A 159 18.24 -12.14 0.80
C GLU A 159 17.23 -12.22 -0.37
N ALA A 160 17.72 -12.66 -1.52
CA ALA A 160 16.91 -13.19 -2.60
C ALA A 160 17.64 -14.40 -3.22
N SER A 161 16.88 -15.30 -3.84
CA SER A 161 17.38 -16.35 -4.73
C SER A 161 16.72 -16.30 -6.12
N LEU A 162 15.78 -15.37 -6.32
CA LEU A 162 15.10 -15.10 -7.57
C LEU A 162 15.07 -13.59 -7.82
N VAL A 163 15.51 -13.19 -9.01
CA VAL A 163 15.33 -11.85 -9.57
C VAL A 163 14.42 -11.94 -10.78
N GLU A 164 13.34 -11.16 -10.82
CA GLU A 164 12.47 -11.09 -12.00
C GLU A 164 12.18 -9.64 -12.43
N LEU A 165 12.56 -9.28 -13.65
CA LEU A 165 12.19 -8.00 -14.24
C LEU A 165 10.80 -8.08 -14.89
N TRP A 166 9.92 -7.16 -14.51
CA TRP A 166 8.59 -6.99 -15.11
C TRP A 166 8.60 -5.83 -16.10
N TYR A 167 8.27 -6.11 -17.36
CA TYR A 167 8.33 -5.12 -18.42
C TYR A 167 7.24 -5.27 -19.49
N LEU A 168 7.06 -4.22 -20.29
CA LEU A 168 6.12 -4.21 -21.41
C LEU A 168 6.87 -4.44 -22.71
N ALA A 169 6.56 -5.51 -23.42
CA ALA A 169 6.88 -5.62 -24.83
C ALA A 169 5.84 -4.84 -25.66
N GLN A 170 6.29 -4.06 -26.63
CA GLN A 170 5.43 -3.15 -27.38
C GLN A 170 5.97 -2.81 -28.78
N PRO A 171 5.11 -2.30 -29.69
CA PRO A 171 5.55 -1.69 -30.94
C PRO A 171 6.54 -0.57 -30.70
N GLY A 172 7.66 -0.59 -31.45
CA GLY A 172 8.74 0.38 -31.25
C GLY A 172 9.54 0.20 -29.94
N GLY A 173 9.37 -0.93 -29.26
CA GLY A 173 10.13 -1.30 -28.07
C GLY A 173 11.64 -1.29 -28.30
N GLY A 174 12.36 -0.91 -27.24
CA GLY A 174 13.83 -0.87 -27.22
C GLY A 174 14.43 -2.09 -26.55
N ARG A 175 15.52 -1.85 -25.82
CA ARG A 175 16.25 -2.85 -25.04
C ARG A 175 16.35 -2.45 -23.58
N ILE A 176 16.35 -3.45 -22.72
CA ILE A 176 16.73 -3.32 -21.32
C ILE A 176 17.94 -4.21 -21.06
N THR A 177 18.92 -3.75 -20.30
CA THR A 177 19.92 -4.64 -19.71
C THR A 177 19.60 -4.87 -18.25
N LEU A 178 19.67 -6.13 -17.82
CA LEU A 178 19.54 -6.56 -16.44
C LEU A 178 20.87 -7.15 -15.98
N THR A 179 21.42 -6.61 -14.90
CA THR A 179 22.66 -7.07 -14.28
C THR A 179 22.36 -7.44 -12.83
N VAL A 180 22.85 -8.59 -12.37
CA VAL A 180 22.80 -8.96 -10.95
C VAL A 180 24.22 -9.12 -10.45
N ASP A 181 24.57 -8.35 -9.42
CA ASP A 181 25.90 -8.23 -8.84
C ASP A 181 26.96 -7.92 -9.91
N ASP A 182 28.04 -8.71 -9.96
CA ASP A 182 29.17 -8.57 -10.88
C ASP A 182 29.03 -9.44 -12.14
N ALA A 183 27.85 -10.03 -12.38
CA ALA A 183 27.61 -10.85 -13.57
C ALA A 183 27.55 -10.00 -14.85
N ASP A 184 27.76 -10.64 -16.00
CA ASP A 184 27.60 -9.95 -17.30
C ASP A 184 26.14 -9.52 -17.53
N PRO A 185 25.89 -8.30 -18.06
CA PRO A 185 24.53 -7.83 -18.30
C PRO A 185 23.77 -8.69 -19.33
N VAL A 186 22.57 -9.12 -18.98
CA VAL A 186 21.64 -9.79 -19.91
C VAL A 186 20.88 -8.72 -20.70
N THR A 187 20.93 -8.78 -22.03
CA THR A 187 20.15 -7.88 -22.91
C THR A 187 18.79 -8.48 -23.24
N ILE A 188 17.73 -7.71 -22.98
CA ILE A 188 16.33 -8.09 -23.13
C ILE A 188 15.69 -7.19 -24.19
N GLU A 189 15.14 -7.78 -25.25
CA GLU A 189 14.38 -7.07 -26.27
C GLU A 189 12.96 -6.79 -25.78
N THR A 190 12.50 -5.55 -25.86
CA THR A 190 11.14 -5.13 -25.48
C THR A 190 10.26 -4.82 -26.68
N ARG A 191 10.67 -5.23 -27.88
CA ARG A 191 9.90 -5.07 -29.12
C ARG A 191 8.90 -6.21 -29.29
N ALA A 192 7.67 -5.86 -29.64
CA ALA A 192 6.61 -6.78 -30.05
C ALA A 192 5.64 -6.08 -31.00
N ASP A 193 4.75 -6.85 -31.64
CA ASP A 193 3.72 -6.31 -32.55
C ASP A 193 2.49 -5.76 -31.80
N ALA A 194 2.32 -6.13 -30.54
CA ALA A 194 1.24 -5.70 -29.66
C ALA A 194 1.80 -5.41 -28.25
N LEU A 195 0.97 -4.79 -27.39
CA LEU A 195 1.29 -4.61 -25.98
C LEU A 195 1.17 -5.96 -25.27
N GLU A 196 2.23 -6.39 -24.60
CA GLU A 196 2.31 -7.69 -23.92
C GLU A 196 3.18 -7.56 -22.67
N ASP A 197 2.62 -7.88 -21.51
CA ASP A 197 3.41 -8.03 -20.29
C ASP A 197 4.38 -9.20 -20.45
N ARG A 198 5.66 -8.95 -20.18
CA ARG A 198 6.71 -9.97 -20.19
C ARG A 198 7.53 -9.91 -18.92
N TYR A 199 8.12 -11.05 -18.60
CA TYR A 199 8.86 -11.27 -17.37
C TYR A 199 10.16 -11.97 -17.69
N HIS A 200 11.26 -11.47 -17.13
CA HIS A 200 12.57 -12.10 -17.30
C HIS A 200 13.12 -12.51 -15.93
N LYS A 201 13.17 -13.83 -15.70
CA LYS A 201 13.62 -14.45 -14.45
C LYS A 201 15.09 -14.84 -14.52
N ILE A 202 15.81 -14.62 -13.42
CA ILE A 202 17.16 -15.11 -13.18
C ILE A 202 17.18 -15.74 -11.78
N ASP A 203 17.52 -17.03 -11.72
CA ASP A 203 17.83 -17.69 -10.46
C ASP A 203 19.23 -17.30 -10.02
N VAL A 204 19.38 -16.93 -8.75
CA VAL A 204 20.64 -16.51 -8.15
C VAL A 204 20.90 -17.28 -6.86
N ALA A 205 22.16 -17.40 -6.47
CA ALA A 205 22.50 -18.03 -5.20
C ALA A 205 21.91 -17.21 -4.06
N ARG A 206 21.18 -17.86 -3.15
CA ARG A 206 20.50 -17.19 -2.04
C ARG A 206 21.47 -16.28 -1.28
N GLY A 207 21.16 -14.99 -1.23
CA GLY A 207 21.99 -14.02 -0.53
C GLY A 207 21.60 -12.58 -0.83
N PRO A 208 22.38 -11.61 -0.31
CA PRO A 208 22.17 -10.21 -0.64
C PRO A 208 22.61 -9.91 -2.07
N HIS A 209 21.79 -9.14 -2.79
CA HIS A 209 22.03 -8.81 -4.20
C HIS A 209 21.90 -7.32 -4.49
N THR A 210 22.67 -6.88 -5.48
CA THR A 210 22.47 -5.62 -6.20
C THR A 210 21.95 -5.93 -7.60
N VAL A 211 20.80 -5.38 -7.95
CA VAL A 211 20.20 -5.51 -9.28
C VAL A 211 20.23 -4.17 -9.99
N GLU A 212 20.81 -4.14 -11.19
CA GLU A 212 20.82 -2.98 -12.07
C GLU A 212 19.93 -3.23 -13.29
N VAL A 213 19.04 -2.29 -13.57
CA VAL A 213 18.19 -2.26 -14.77
C VAL A 213 18.50 -1.00 -15.55
N LYS A 214 18.91 -1.11 -16.82
CA LYS A 214 19.17 0.04 -17.69
C LYS A 214 18.35 0.00 -18.97
N ALA A 215 17.84 1.15 -19.40
CA ALA A 215 17.33 1.32 -20.76
C ALA A 215 18.53 1.43 -21.72
N ALA A 216 18.71 0.41 -22.56
CA ALA A 216 19.86 0.27 -23.46
C ALA A 216 19.62 0.85 -24.87
N GLY A 217 18.51 1.55 -25.07
CA GLY A 217 18.17 2.24 -26.32
C GLY A 217 17.54 1.33 -27.38
N HIS A 218 17.74 1.67 -28.65
CA HIS A 218 17.17 0.97 -29.81
C HIS A 218 15.62 0.95 -29.89
N GLY A 219 14.98 1.90 -29.21
CA GLY A 219 13.52 2.04 -29.10
C GLY A 219 13.14 2.51 -27.71
N GLN A 220 11.83 2.63 -27.44
CA GLN A 220 11.35 2.99 -26.11
C GLN A 220 11.17 1.74 -25.26
N ALA A 221 12.03 1.55 -24.28
CA ALA A 221 11.84 0.54 -23.24
C ALA A 221 10.78 1.02 -22.24
N ARG A 222 9.89 0.12 -21.80
CA ARG A 222 8.90 0.38 -20.76
C ARG A 222 8.91 -0.77 -19.75
N ALA A 223 9.03 -0.45 -18.46
CA ALA A 223 9.12 -1.41 -17.38
C ALA A 223 8.33 -0.98 -16.15
N TYR A 224 8.12 -1.92 -15.23
CA TYR A 224 7.26 -1.75 -14.06
C TYR A 224 8.05 -1.85 -12.75
N GLY A 225 8.82 -2.92 -12.59
CA GLY A 225 9.50 -3.22 -11.34
C GLY A 225 10.33 -4.49 -11.41
N VAL A 226 10.93 -4.84 -10.29
CA VAL A 226 11.77 -6.03 -10.11
C VAL A 226 11.27 -6.80 -8.89
N VAL A 227 11.08 -8.10 -9.03
CA VAL A 227 10.82 -9.01 -7.92
C VAL A 227 12.15 -9.47 -7.33
N LEU A 228 12.25 -9.42 -6.00
CA LEU A 228 13.32 -10.00 -5.22
C LEU A 228 12.68 -10.97 -4.21
N GLU A 229 12.74 -12.26 -4.51
CA GLU A 229 12.15 -13.32 -3.69
C GLU A 229 13.17 -14.41 -3.34
N THR A 230 12.89 -15.17 -2.30
CA THR A 230 13.62 -16.40 -1.94
C THR A 230 12.89 -17.64 -2.46
N ASP A 231 13.51 -18.80 -2.34
CA ASP A 231 12.94 -20.12 -2.60
C ASP A 231 12.04 -20.63 -1.45
N GLY A 232 11.79 -19.78 -0.45
CA GLY A 232 11.00 -20.08 0.72
C GLY A 232 11.78 -20.82 1.82
N PRO A 233 11.06 -21.35 2.83
CA PRO A 233 9.67 -21.01 3.12
C PRO A 233 9.56 -19.55 3.56
N GLY A 234 8.49 -18.86 3.18
CA GLY A 234 8.35 -17.47 3.61
C GLY A 234 7.08 -16.76 3.16
N LEU A 235 7.02 -15.48 3.49
CA LEU A 235 6.00 -14.55 3.01
C LEU A 235 6.66 -13.32 2.39
N VAL A 236 6.00 -12.74 1.39
CA VAL A 236 6.30 -11.40 0.91
C VAL A 236 5.05 -10.52 0.96
N TRP A 237 5.27 -9.25 1.29
CA TRP A 237 4.21 -8.26 1.37
C TRP A 237 4.53 -7.06 0.46
N ASP A 238 3.96 -7.07 -0.74
CA ASP A 238 4.11 -5.99 -1.70
C ASP A 238 3.26 -4.79 -1.29
N GLN A 239 3.82 -3.59 -1.47
CA GLN A 239 3.14 -2.34 -1.18
C GLN A 239 3.04 -1.48 -2.43
N PHE A 240 1.80 -1.13 -2.79
CA PHE A 240 1.51 -0.29 -3.94
C PHE A 240 0.61 0.87 -3.54
N SER A 241 1.22 1.88 -2.94
CA SER A 241 0.56 3.15 -2.68
C SER A 241 0.34 3.93 -3.96
N TRP A 242 -0.86 4.45 -4.06
CA TRP A 242 -1.38 5.33 -5.08
C TRP A 242 -1.64 6.71 -4.49
N LEU A 243 -0.55 7.46 -4.35
CA LEU A 243 -0.55 8.74 -3.65
C LEU A 243 -1.54 9.72 -4.29
N GLY A 244 -2.45 10.22 -3.46
CA GLY A 244 -3.46 11.21 -3.87
C GLY A 244 -4.56 10.68 -4.81
N ALA A 245 -4.59 9.39 -5.14
CA ALA A 245 -5.60 8.84 -6.02
C ALA A 245 -6.97 8.73 -5.35
N PHE A 246 -8.01 8.97 -6.13
CA PHE A 246 -9.37 8.52 -5.85
C PHE A 246 -9.49 7.01 -6.11
N THR A 247 -10.42 6.36 -5.44
CA THR A 247 -10.67 4.91 -5.56
C THR A 247 -10.99 4.53 -7.01
N LYS A 248 -11.80 5.33 -7.70
CA LYS A 248 -12.11 5.14 -9.14
C LYS A 248 -10.91 5.16 -10.10
N ARG A 249 -9.70 5.50 -9.64
CA ARG A 249 -8.50 5.41 -10.48
C ARG A 249 -8.15 3.97 -10.83
N MET A 250 -8.65 2.98 -10.08
CA MET A 250 -8.53 1.57 -10.45
C MET A 250 -9.09 1.25 -11.83
N HIS A 251 -10.09 2.02 -12.30
CA HIS A 251 -10.66 1.89 -13.65
C HIS A 251 -9.75 2.41 -14.77
N GLY A 252 -8.61 3.00 -14.40
CA GLY A 252 -7.59 3.42 -15.36
C GLY A 252 -6.73 2.27 -15.89
N TRP A 253 -6.84 1.08 -15.30
CA TRP A 253 -6.21 -0.11 -15.82
C TRP A 253 -6.96 -0.70 -17.00
N ASP A 254 -6.21 -1.22 -17.96
CA ASP A 254 -6.77 -2.24 -18.84
C ASP A 254 -7.08 -3.51 -18.01
N ALA A 255 -8.26 -4.09 -18.22
CA ALA A 255 -8.75 -5.19 -17.40
C ALA A 255 -7.97 -6.49 -17.61
N ALA A 256 -7.58 -6.79 -18.86
CA ALA A 256 -6.81 -8.00 -19.17
C ALA A 256 -5.37 -7.87 -18.65
N HIS A 257 -4.80 -6.67 -18.75
CA HIS A 257 -3.50 -6.31 -18.21
C HIS A 257 -3.41 -6.55 -16.69
N VAL A 258 -4.29 -5.93 -15.90
CA VAL A 258 -4.23 -6.08 -14.43
C VAL A 258 -4.53 -7.52 -13.98
N ALA A 259 -5.47 -8.19 -14.64
CA ALA A 259 -5.76 -9.60 -14.36
C ALA A 259 -4.55 -10.50 -14.70
N GLY A 260 -3.87 -10.25 -15.82
CA GLY A 260 -2.65 -10.95 -16.21
C GLY A 260 -1.53 -10.79 -15.18
N GLN A 261 -1.31 -9.56 -14.69
CA GLN A 261 -0.30 -9.31 -13.65
C GLN A 261 -0.66 -9.94 -12.30
N ILE A 262 -1.93 -9.97 -11.91
CA ILE A 262 -2.37 -10.69 -10.71
C ILE A 262 -2.18 -12.20 -10.88
N THR A 263 -2.51 -12.74 -12.06
CA THR A 263 -2.30 -14.16 -12.38
C THR A 263 -0.82 -14.52 -12.25
N HIS A 264 0.07 -13.75 -12.87
CA HIS A 264 1.52 -13.98 -12.82
C HIS A 264 2.09 -13.75 -11.42
N ARG A 265 1.59 -12.74 -10.69
CA ARG A 265 2.01 -12.48 -9.31
C ARG A 265 1.66 -13.62 -8.37
N ASP A 266 0.54 -14.28 -8.63
CA ASP A 266 0.01 -15.40 -7.84
C ASP A 266 -0.19 -15.06 -6.34
N PRO A 267 -0.89 -13.96 -5.98
CA PRO A 267 -1.09 -13.59 -4.58
C PRO A 267 -1.99 -14.60 -3.85
N ALA A 268 -1.71 -14.85 -2.58
CA ALA A 268 -2.63 -15.54 -1.68
C ALA A 268 -3.66 -14.57 -1.06
N LEU A 269 -3.29 -13.29 -0.95
CA LEU A 269 -4.14 -12.22 -0.42
C LEU A 269 -3.95 -10.93 -1.22
N VAL A 270 -5.06 -10.27 -1.56
CA VAL A 270 -5.07 -8.89 -2.04
C VAL A 270 -5.74 -7.99 -0.99
N VAL A 271 -5.05 -6.92 -0.58
CA VAL A 271 -5.52 -5.96 0.42
C VAL A 271 -5.80 -4.60 -0.26
N PHE A 272 -6.94 -3.99 0.05
CA PHE A 272 -7.34 -2.68 -0.48
C PHE A 272 -7.54 -1.64 0.63
N THR A 273 -6.74 -0.56 0.61
CA THR A 273 -6.79 0.56 1.57
C THR A 273 -6.96 1.91 0.84
N PHE A 274 -8.20 2.23 0.48
CA PHE A 274 -8.55 3.44 -0.29
C PHE A 274 -9.58 4.35 0.44
N GLY A 275 -10.17 5.32 -0.27
CA GLY A 275 -11.29 6.14 0.21
C GLY A 275 -10.91 7.51 0.77
N GLY A 276 -9.72 7.68 1.36
CA GLY A 276 -9.33 8.93 2.02
C GLY A 276 -9.36 10.19 1.13
N ASN A 277 -9.12 10.06 -0.18
CA ASN A 277 -9.20 11.18 -1.12
C ASN A 277 -10.62 11.39 -1.67
N ASP A 278 -11.43 10.33 -1.73
CA ASP A 278 -12.82 10.37 -2.22
C ASP A 278 -13.72 11.21 -1.30
N LEU A 279 -13.32 11.40 -0.04
CA LEU A 279 -13.96 12.33 0.89
C LEU A 279 -14.17 13.74 0.33
N ARG A 280 -13.28 14.21 -0.56
CA ARG A 280 -13.47 15.50 -1.24
C ARG A 280 -14.74 15.54 -2.10
N ARG A 281 -15.09 14.40 -2.73
CA ARG A 281 -16.27 14.26 -3.58
C ARG A 281 -17.53 14.03 -2.75
N VAL A 282 -17.41 13.35 -1.61
CA VAL A 282 -18.52 13.23 -0.65
C VAL A 282 -18.84 14.61 -0.06
N SER A 283 -17.83 15.33 0.43
CA SER A 283 -18.02 16.62 1.12
C SER A 283 -18.58 17.74 0.24
N ASN A 284 -18.56 17.57 -1.09
CA ASN A 284 -19.14 18.54 -2.04
C ASN A 284 -20.38 17.97 -2.78
N GLY A 285 -20.94 16.86 -2.30
CA GLY A 285 -22.17 16.27 -2.85
C GLY A 285 -22.02 15.61 -4.22
N LYS A 286 -20.80 15.33 -4.69
CA LYS A 286 -20.51 14.71 -6.00
C LYS A 286 -20.28 13.19 -5.93
N LEU A 287 -20.41 12.60 -4.76
CA LEU A 287 -20.27 11.17 -4.55
C LEU A 287 -21.19 10.71 -3.42
N THR A 288 -22.11 9.81 -3.75
CA THR A 288 -22.94 9.12 -2.77
C THR A 288 -22.29 7.81 -2.33
N GLN A 289 -22.79 7.22 -1.23
CA GLN A 289 -22.38 5.89 -0.78
C GLN A 289 -22.50 4.85 -1.90
N ALA A 290 -23.68 4.76 -2.54
CA ALA A 290 -23.93 3.79 -3.61
C ALA A 290 -23.01 3.97 -4.82
N GLN A 291 -22.72 5.21 -5.21
CA GLN A 291 -21.78 5.50 -6.29
C GLN A 291 -20.34 5.07 -5.93
N TYR A 292 -19.90 5.33 -4.69
CA TYR A 292 -18.58 4.88 -4.24
C TYR A 292 -18.51 3.34 -4.18
N THR A 293 -19.55 2.68 -3.64
CA THR A 293 -19.63 1.21 -3.61
C THR A 293 -19.52 0.64 -5.02
N ALA A 294 -20.28 1.15 -5.99
CA ALA A 294 -20.20 0.67 -7.37
C ALA A 294 -18.79 0.87 -7.98
N GLU A 295 -18.20 2.05 -7.81
CA GLU A 295 -16.83 2.33 -8.28
C GLU A 295 -15.81 1.37 -7.67
N PHE A 296 -15.92 1.09 -6.36
CA PHE A 296 -14.95 0.26 -5.67
C PHE A 296 -15.15 -1.23 -5.95
N VAL A 297 -16.40 -1.73 -6.02
CA VAL A 297 -16.71 -3.11 -6.41
C VAL A 297 -16.15 -3.43 -7.79
N GLU A 298 -16.33 -2.54 -8.77
CA GLU A 298 -15.77 -2.72 -10.10
C GLU A 298 -14.23 -2.80 -10.07
N GLY A 299 -13.58 -1.89 -9.34
CA GLY A 299 -12.13 -1.90 -9.19
C GLY A 299 -11.60 -3.19 -8.55
N VAL A 300 -12.22 -3.63 -7.44
CA VAL A 300 -11.84 -4.86 -6.74
C VAL A 300 -12.04 -6.08 -7.65
N LYS A 301 -13.19 -6.19 -8.33
CA LYS A 301 -13.47 -7.32 -9.22
C LYS A 301 -12.50 -7.40 -10.39
N ASN A 302 -12.12 -6.27 -10.98
CA ASN A 302 -11.14 -6.24 -12.07
C ASN A 302 -9.76 -6.77 -11.63
N VAL A 303 -9.32 -6.42 -10.42
CA VAL A 303 -8.06 -6.94 -9.86
C VAL A 303 -8.19 -8.44 -9.53
N MET A 304 -9.25 -8.82 -8.81
CA MET A 304 -9.47 -10.20 -8.38
C MET A 304 -9.77 -11.16 -9.55
N ALA A 305 -10.17 -10.66 -10.72
CA ALA A 305 -10.40 -11.48 -11.91
C ALA A 305 -9.16 -12.27 -12.36
N GLY A 306 -7.95 -11.77 -12.05
CA GLY A 306 -6.70 -12.50 -12.33
C GLY A 306 -6.47 -13.72 -11.43
N LYS A 307 -7.10 -13.75 -10.25
CA LYS A 307 -7.01 -14.89 -9.32
C LYS A 307 -8.25 -14.95 -8.42
N PRO A 308 -9.38 -15.47 -8.92
CA PRO A 308 -10.66 -15.47 -8.19
C PRO A 308 -10.62 -16.24 -6.86
N GLU A 309 -9.70 -17.18 -6.70
CA GLU A 309 -9.50 -17.96 -5.48
C GLU A 309 -8.64 -17.26 -4.42
N ALA A 310 -7.91 -16.19 -4.78
CA ALA A 310 -7.14 -15.43 -3.81
C ALA A 310 -8.08 -14.81 -2.77
N SER A 311 -7.62 -14.78 -1.51
CA SER A 311 -8.37 -14.08 -0.47
C SER A 311 -8.34 -12.56 -0.71
N CYS A 312 -9.38 -11.89 -0.25
CA CYS A 312 -9.53 -10.45 -0.38
C CYS A 312 -9.80 -9.80 0.98
N LEU A 313 -9.10 -8.69 1.26
CA LEU A 313 -9.30 -7.86 2.46
C LEU A 313 -9.49 -6.41 2.05
N ILE A 314 -10.55 -5.77 2.53
CA ILE A 314 -10.74 -4.32 2.44
C ILE A 314 -10.57 -3.73 3.83
N THR A 315 -9.77 -2.67 3.96
CA THR A 315 -9.69 -1.90 5.21
C THR A 315 -10.43 -0.60 5.06
N SER A 316 -11.14 -0.17 6.10
CA SER A 316 -11.71 1.18 6.07
C SER A 316 -10.62 2.26 6.08
N LEU A 317 -10.93 3.43 5.49
CA LEU A 317 -10.11 4.62 5.69
C LEU A 317 -10.06 5.02 7.18
N THR A 318 -9.05 5.77 7.58
CA THR A 318 -8.98 6.37 8.92
C THR A 318 -9.86 7.61 9.04
N ASP A 319 -10.16 8.01 10.28
CA ASP A 319 -10.82 9.29 10.57
C ASP A 319 -10.04 10.49 9.98
N ARG A 320 -10.77 11.53 9.59
CA ARG A 320 -10.25 12.79 9.05
C ARG A 320 -11.11 13.96 9.49
N SER A 321 -10.50 15.08 9.87
CA SER A 321 -11.27 16.24 10.37
C SER A 321 -11.28 17.44 9.41
N ARG A 322 -10.23 17.67 8.63
CA ARG A 322 -10.25 18.70 7.57
C ARG A 322 -9.18 18.48 6.52
N SER A 323 -9.38 19.12 5.38
CA SER A 323 -8.33 19.40 4.42
C SER A 323 -7.95 20.89 4.40
N LEU A 324 -6.89 21.24 3.68
CA LEU A 324 -6.46 22.63 3.48
C LEU A 324 -7.58 23.48 2.84
N THR A 325 -8.43 22.86 2.01
CA THR A 325 -9.41 23.55 1.18
C THR A 325 -10.87 23.15 1.43
N TYR A 326 -11.13 22.22 2.36
CA TYR A 326 -12.49 21.76 2.67
C TYR A 326 -12.57 21.11 4.06
N VAL A 327 -13.76 21.12 4.66
CA VAL A 327 -14.04 20.48 5.95
C VAL A 327 -14.55 19.06 5.73
N ILE A 328 -14.08 18.12 6.56
CA ILE A 328 -14.59 16.76 6.60
C ILE A 328 -15.26 16.55 7.96
N LYS A 329 -16.55 16.21 7.92
CA LYS A 329 -17.30 15.84 9.11
C LYS A 329 -17.26 14.31 9.28
N PRO A 330 -17.44 13.79 10.51
CA PRO A 330 -17.57 12.35 10.75
C PRO A 330 -18.56 11.66 9.78
N GLU A 331 -19.70 12.29 9.52
CA GLU A 331 -20.72 11.75 8.61
C GLU A 331 -20.21 11.53 7.17
N HIS A 332 -19.26 12.35 6.70
CA HIS A 332 -18.64 12.14 5.38
C HIS A 332 -17.70 10.92 5.39
N VAL A 333 -17.03 10.66 6.52
CA VAL A 333 -16.16 9.49 6.70
C VAL A 333 -17.01 8.24 6.75
N GLU A 334 -18.08 8.26 7.53
CA GLU A 334 -19.05 7.16 7.67
C GLU A 334 -19.66 6.74 6.32
N VAL A 335 -19.99 7.69 5.44
CA VAL A 335 -20.43 7.39 4.06
C VAL A 335 -19.43 6.51 3.31
N ILE A 336 -18.12 6.76 3.44
CA ILE A 336 -17.10 5.94 2.78
C ILE A 336 -16.89 4.62 3.53
N VAL A 337 -16.83 4.62 4.87
CA VAL A 337 -16.66 3.40 5.68
C VAL A 337 -17.76 2.39 5.36
N GLU A 338 -19.02 2.82 5.35
CA GLU A 338 -20.15 1.95 5.02
C GLU A 338 -20.15 1.51 3.56
N ALA A 339 -19.71 2.37 2.65
CA ALA A 339 -19.54 1.98 1.26
C ALA A 339 -18.43 0.91 1.08
N GLN A 340 -17.35 0.98 1.85
CA GLN A 340 -16.24 0.01 1.84
C GLN A 340 -16.66 -1.33 2.47
N ARG A 341 -17.41 -1.28 3.58
CA ARG A 341 -18.02 -2.45 4.22
C ARG A 341 -18.98 -3.16 3.26
N GLU A 342 -19.82 -2.41 2.56
CA GLU A 342 -20.73 -2.96 1.55
C GLU A 342 -19.97 -3.50 0.32
N THR A 343 -18.90 -2.83 -0.10
CA THR A 343 -18.02 -3.33 -1.17
C THR A 343 -17.45 -4.69 -0.79
N ALA A 344 -16.99 -4.86 0.46
CA ALA A 344 -16.43 -6.12 0.93
C ALA A 344 -17.46 -7.25 0.83
N LYS A 345 -18.70 -7.01 1.25
CA LYS A 345 -19.81 -7.96 1.10
C LYS A 345 -20.08 -8.32 -0.38
N GLN A 346 -20.17 -7.33 -1.27
CA GLN A 346 -20.50 -7.55 -2.69
C GLN A 346 -19.37 -8.18 -3.50
N ALA A 347 -18.12 -8.02 -3.06
CA ALA A 347 -16.93 -8.57 -3.70
C ALA A 347 -16.43 -9.87 -3.06
N GLY A 348 -17.03 -10.32 -1.94
CA GLY A 348 -16.58 -11.52 -1.22
C GLY A 348 -15.27 -11.33 -0.46
N CYS A 349 -15.02 -10.11 0.04
CA CYS A 349 -13.82 -9.78 0.81
C CYS A 349 -14.12 -9.75 2.32
N ALA A 350 -13.10 -10.01 3.11
CA ALA A 350 -13.09 -9.66 4.53
C ALA A 350 -13.01 -8.13 4.68
N PHE A 351 -13.45 -7.61 5.83
CA PHE A 351 -13.39 -6.19 6.14
C PHE A 351 -12.76 -5.94 7.50
N PHE A 352 -11.79 -5.02 7.55
CA PHE A 352 -11.20 -4.50 8.79
C PHE A 352 -11.57 -3.04 8.96
N ASP A 353 -12.39 -2.74 9.97
CA ASP A 353 -12.84 -1.38 10.24
C ASP A 353 -11.79 -0.59 11.04
N THR A 354 -10.78 -0.06 10.35
CA THR A 354 -9.76 0.82 10.91
C THR A 354 -10.36 2.07 11.57
N TYR A 355 -11.40 2.66 10.98
CA TYR A 355 -12.11 3.82 11.54
C TYR A 355 -12.69 3.49 12.92
N ALA A 356 -13.44 2.38 13.03
CA ALA A 356 -13.96 1.92 14.31
C ALA A 356 -12.83 1.55 15.28
N ALA A 357 -11.77 0.88 14.84
CA ALA A 357 -10.61 0.52 15.67
C ALA A 357 -9.92 1.75 16.28
N MET A 358 -9.89 2.87 15.56
CA MET A 358 -9.36 4.14 16.07
C MET A 358 -10.27 4.84 17.09
N GLY A 359 -11.54 4.43 17.19
CA GLY A 359 -12.57 5.08 18.01
C GLY A 359 -13.57 5.94 17.23
N GLY A 360 -13.66 5.79 15.91
CA GLY A 360 -14.64 6.48 15.06
C GLY A 360 -14.45 8.01 14.99
N GLY A 361 -15.56 8.74 14.92
CA GLY A 361 -15.57 10.18 14.66
C GLY A 361 -14.71 10.98 15.63
N GLY A 362 -13.81 11.81 15.08
CA GLY A 362 -12.90 12.65 15.87
C GLY A 362 -11.71 11.89 16.48
N ALA A 363 -11.55 10.59 16.20
CA ALA A 363 -10.39 9.82 16.63
C ALA A 363 -9.08 10.46 16.18
N LEU A 364 -9.00 11.01 14.96
CA LEU A 364 -7.76 11.61 14.47
C LEU A 364 -7.31 12.77 15.37
N LEU A 365 -8.25 13.61 15.83
CA LEU A 365 -7.95 14.70 16.75
C LEU A 365 -7.55 14.19 18.13
N ARG A 366 -8.19 13.13 18.64
CA ARG A 366 -7.81 12.49 19.90
C ARG A 366 -6.39 11.91 19.80
N TRP A 367 -6.07 11.22 18.70
CA TRP A 367 -4.76 10.65 18.41
C TRP A 367 -3.67 11.71 18.25
N MET A 368 -3.99 12.86 17.64
CA MET A 368 -3.06 13.99 17.55
C MET A 368 -2.71 14.59 18.92
N ARG A 369 -3.64 14.52 19.89
CA ARG A 369 -3.47 15.08 21.25
C ARG A 369 -2.81 14.11 22.23
N GLN A 370 -2.57 12.86 21.83
CA GLN A 370 -1.84 11.89 22.67
C GLN A 370 -0.38 12.32 22.92
N LYS A 371 0.24 11.73 23.94
CA LYS A 371 1.65 11.94 24.28
C LYS A 371 2.35 10.56 24.36
N PRO A 372 3.13 10.16 23.34
CA PRO A 372 3.43 10.87 22.09
C PRO A 372 2.22 10.96 21.13
N PRO A 373 2.18 11.93 20.21
CA PRO A 373 1.10 12.04 19.24
C PRO A 373 1.13 10.87 18.25
N LEU A 374 -0.04 10.39 17.82
CA LEU A 374 -0.19 9.32 16.82
C LEU A 374 -0.72 9.81 15.47
N ALA A 375 -1.13 11.08 15.39
CA ALA A 375 -1.56 11.71 14.14
C ALA A 375 -0.72 12.93 13.78
N ALA A 376 -0.62 13.21 12.48
CA ALA A 376 0.05 14.38 11.97
C ALA A 376 -0.79 15.65 12.20
N LYS A 377 -0.12 16.80 12.24
CA LYS A 377 -0.77 18.12 12.41
C LYS A 377 -1.59 18.58 11.19
N ASP A 378 -1.56 17.81 10.10
CA ASP A 378 -2.28 18.12 8.87
C ASP A 378 -3.78 17.79 8.93
N LEU A 379 -4.22 17.13 10.01
CA LEU A 379 -5.59 16.71 10.27
C LEU A 379 -6.17 15.76 9.19
N LYS A 380 -5.29 15.04 8.50
CA LYS A 380 -5.62 14.07 7.45
C LYS A 380 -4.96 12.71 7.65
N HIS A 381 -3.73 12.68 8.15
CA HIS A 381 -2.91 11.48 8.18
C HIS A 381 -2.48 11.11 9.59
N LEU A 382 -2.36 9.81 9.84
CA LEU A 382 -1.55 9.29 10.93
C LEU A 382 -0.08 9.65 10.71
N ASN A 383 0.68 9.81 11.79
CA ASN A 383 2.14 9.86 11.73
C ASN A 383 2.72 8.44 11.76
N HIS A 384 4.05 8.31 11.73
CA HIS A 384 4.72 7.00 11.76
C HIS A 384 4.24 6.13 12.95
N ALA A 385 4.26 6.67 14.17
CA ALA A 385 3.82 5.92 15.36
C ALA A 385 2.36 5.45 15.26
N GLY A 386 1.44 6.29 14.79
CA GLY A 386 0.05 5.87 14.60
C GLY A 386 -0.12 4.81 13.52
N ARG A 387 0.67 4.87 12.43
CA ARG A 387 0.65 3.84 11.38
C ARG A 387 1.22 2.51 11.88
N VAL A 388 2.21 2.54 12.77
CA VAL A 388 2.73 1.33 13.45
C VAL A 388 1.64 0.67 14.28
N VAL A 389 0.88 1.45 15.05
CA VAL A 389 -0.26 0.93 15.83
C VAL A 389 -1.30 0.27 14.92
N VAL A 390 -1.73 0.95 13.85
CA VAL A 390 -2.70 0.39 12.90
C VAL A 390 -2.18 -0.87 12.20
N GLY A 391 -0.91 -0.90 11.78
CA GLY A 391 -0.29 -2.09 11.20
C GLY A 391 -0.26 -3.28 12.17
N GLY A 392 0.00 -3.02 13.45
CA GLY A 392 -0.09 -4.03 14.50
C GLY A 392 -1.50 -4.60 14.66
N TRP A 393 -2.52 -3.74 14.70
CA TRP A 393 -3.91 -4.19 14.81
C TRP A 393 -4.38 -5.00 13.61
N MET A 394 -3.98 -4.60 12.40
CA MET A 394 -4.24 -5.38 11.19
C MET A 394 -3.58 -6.76 11.27
N TYR A 395 -2.32 -6.83 11.71
CA TYR A 395 -1.63 -8.10 11.92
C TYR A 395 -2.37 -9.00 12.91
N ASP A 396 -2.73 -8.46 14.09
CA ASP A 396 -3.41 -9.22 15.14
C ASP A 396 -4.77 -9.73 14.66
N ALA A 397 -5.55 -8.91 13.96
CA ALA A 397 -6.85 -9.30 13.43
C ALA A 397 -6.75 -10.44 12.41
N ILE A 398 -5.78 -10.36 11.49
CA ILE A 398 -5.53 -11.41 10.49
C ILE A 398 -5.02 -12.69 11.16
N LEU A 399 -4.06 -12.59 12.10
CA LEU A 399 -3.47 -13.74 12.78
C LEU A 399 -4.47 -14.44 13.71
N ASN A 400 -5.36 -13.70 14.37
CA ASN A 400 -6.44 -14.29 15.16
C ASN A 400 -7.39 -15.12 14.29
N GLY A 401 -7.73 -14.62 13.08
CA GLY A 401 -8.51 -15.40 12.12
C GLY A 401 -7.77 -16.66 11.63
N TYR A 402 -6.46 -16.56 11.40
CA TYR A 402 -5.62 -17.72 11.07
C TYR A 402 -5.62 -18.77 12.20
N ALA A 403 -5.41 -18.35 13.45
CA ALA A 403 -5.42 -19.26 14.59
C ALA A 403 -6.78 -19.97 14.76
N ALA A 404 -7.88 -19.25 14.52
CA ALA A 404 -9.22 -19.83 14.51
C ALA A 404 -9.39 -20.87 13.39
N HIS A 405 -8.87 -20.57 12.18
CA HIS A 405 -8.91 -21.47 11.03
C HIS A 405 -8.14 -22.78 11.30
N VAL A 406 -6.90 -22.69 11.80
CA VAL A 406 -6.07 -23.87 12.14
C VAL A 406 -6.73 -24.74 13.21
N LYS A 407 -7.36 -24.12 14.22
CA LYS A 407 -8.10 -24.85 15.26
C LYS A 407 -9.29 -25.61 14.68
N GLN A 408 -9.99 -25.05 13.68
CA GLN A 408 -11.08 -25.74 13.00
C GLN A 408 -10.59 -26.91 12.15
N LEU A 409 -9.44 -26.78 11.49
CA LEU A 409 -8.82 -27.89 10.74
C LEU A 409 -8.40 -29.04 11.66
N SER A 410 -7.89 -28.74 12.86
CA SER A 410 -7.44 -29.75 13.83
C SER A 410 -8.60 -30.47 14.54
N ALA A 411 -9.82 -29.94 14.46
CA ALA A 411 -11.01 -30.50 15.10
C ALA A 411 -11.85 -31.38 14.16
N LYS A 412 -11.51 -31.43 12.88
CA LYS A 412 -12.07 -32.33 11.87
C LYS A 412 -11.14 -33.52 11.69
#